data_AF-A0AAW2XED0-F1
#
_entry.id   AF-A0AAW2XED0-F1
#
_cell.length_a   1.000
_cell.length_b   1.000
_cell.length_c   1.000
_cell.angle_alpha   90.00
_cell.angle_beta   90.00
_cell.angle_gamma   90.00
#
_symmetry.space_group_name_H-M   'P 1'
#
loop_
_entity.id
_entity.type
_entity.pdbx_description
1 polymer ?
#
loop_
_entity_poly.entity_id
_entity_poly.type
_entity_poly.pdbx_seq_one_letter_code
_entity_poly.pdbx_strand_id
1 'polypeptide(L)'
;MADAKQQVHIVLVHGIGHGAWCWYKLQPLLEAAGHRVTVLDLAASGIDRRNLEDLHTFIDYSQPLLDLMASIPPEEKVLLVGHSLGGMNLAFAMDISCED
;
A
#
# COMPACT_ATOMS: atom_id res chain seq x y z
N MET A 1 23.67 19.76 -14.70
CA MET A 1 22.98 19.93 -13.42
C MET A 1 22.16 18.67 -13.23
N ALA A 2 22.49 17.84 -12.25
CA ALA A 2 21.68 16.65 -11.96
C ALA A 2 20.31 17.14 -11.51
N ASP A 3 19.24 16.67 -12.16
CA ASP A 3 17.88 16.89 -11.69
C ASP A 3 17.84 16.55 -10.20
N ALA A 4 17.41 17.49 -9.36
CA ALA A 4 17.17 17.22 -7.96
C ALA A 4 16.11 16.11 -7.91
N LYS A 5 16.52 14.87 -7.57
CA LYS A 5 15.61 13.74 -7.46
C LYS A 5 14.47 14.14 -6.52
N GLN A 6 13.27 14.24 -7.07
CA GLN A 6 12.09 14.57 -6.29
C GLN A 6 11.81 13.42 -5.32
N GLN A 7 11.81 13.73 -4.03
CA GLN A 7 11.38 12.79 -3.01
C GLN A 7 9.87 12.52 -3.20
N VAL A 8 9.51 11.23 -3.21
CA VAL A 8 8.13 10.76 -3.39
C VAL A 8 7.81 9.81 -2.25
N HIS A 9 6.58 9.84 -1.76
CA HIS A 9 6.06 8.82 -0.86
C HIS A 9 5.45 7.68 -1.69
N ILE A 10 6.03 6.50 -1.58
CA ILE A 10 5.65 5.30 -2.34
C ILE A 10 4.95 4.32 -1.39
N VAL A 11 3.75 3.88 -1.74
CA VAL A 11 2.99 2.86 -0.99
C VAL A 11 2.98 1.57 -1.79
N LEU A 12 3.50 0.49 -1.21
CA LEU A 12 3.62 -0.82 -1.86
C LEU A 12 2.56 -1.80 -1.32
N VAL A 13 1.67 -2.26 -2.20
CA VAL A 13 0.57 -3.18 -1.88
C VAL A 13 0.82 -4.54 -2.51
N HIS A 14 0.92 -5.58 -1.68
CA HIS A 14 1.20 -6.95 -2.10
C HIS A 14 -0.01 -7.62 -2.80
N GLY A 15 0.24 -8.77 -3.43
CA GLY A 15 -0.80 -9.60 -4.04
C GLY A 15 -1.33 -10.69 -3.10
N ILE A 16 -2.28 -11.48 -3.58
CA ILE A 16 -2.87 -12.59 -2.80
C ILE A 16 -1.82 -13.61 -2.37
N GLY A 17 -1.95 -14.16 -1.16
CA GLY A 17 -1.04 -15.18 -0.61
C GLY A 17 0.35 -14.64 -0.20
N HIS A 18 0.52 -13.33 -0.16
CA HIS A 18 1.75 -12.65 0.24
C HIS A 18 1.50 -11.72 1.42
N GLY A 19 2.52 -10.96 1.80
CA GLY A 19 2.47 -9.86 2.77
C GLY A 19 3.54 -8.82 2.42
N ALA A 20 3.70 -7.80 3.26
CA ALA A 20 4.71 -6.76 3.18
C ALA A 20 6.12 -7.31 2.91
N TRP A 21 6.42 -8.49 3.46
CA TRP A 21 7.69 -9.20 3.30
C TRP A 21 8.11 -9.41 1.84
N CYS A 22 7.18 -9.46 0.87
CA CYS A 22 7.55 -9.66 -0.54
C CYS A 22 8.36 -8.49 -1.11
N TRP A 23 8.30 -7.31 -0.48
CA TRP A 23 8.99 -6.10 -0.91
C TRP A 23 10.38 -5.91 -0.29
N TYR A 24 10.90 -6.86 0.49
CA TYR A 24 12.15 -6.73 1.25
C TYR A 24 13.37 -6.30 0.43
N LYS A 25 13.40 -6.62 -0.88
CA LYS A 25 14.47 -6.21 -1.80
C LYS A 25 14.25 -4.81 -2.37
N LEU A 26 13.01 -4.44 -2.66
CA LEU A 26 12.69 -3.19 -3.35
C LEU A 26 12.67 -2.01 -2.39
N GLN A 27 12.11 -2.20 -1.19
CA GLN A 27 12.02 -1.17 -0.16
C GLN A 27 13.38 -0.47 0.10
N PRO A 28 14.48 -1.18 0.44
CA PRO A 28 15.76 -0.52 0.72
C PRO A 28 16.36 0.18 -0.50
N LEU A 29 16.06 -0.28 -1.73
CA LEU A 29 16.54 0.38 -2.95
C LEU A 29 15.83 1.72 -3.20
N LEU A 30 14.52 1.77 -2.93
CA LEU A 30 13.72 3.00 -3.04
C LEU A 30 14.09 4.00 -1.94
N GLU A 31 14.28 3.53 -0.71
CA GLU A 31 14.75 4.34 0.42
C GLU A 31 16.15 4.90 0.15
N ALA A 32 17.09 4.07 -0.35
CA ALA A 32 18.43 4.51 -0.74
C ALA A 32 18.44 5.52 -1.89
N ALA A 33 17.39 5.51 -2.73
CA ALA A 33 17.19 6.51 -3.77
C ALA A 33 16.60 7.84 -3.25
N GLY A 34 16.27 7.93 -1.96
CA GLY A 34 15.76 9.12 -1.28
C GLY A 34 14.24 9.19 -1.15
N HIS A 35 13.51 8.13 -1.50
CA HIS A 35 12.05 8.08 -1.41
C HIS A 35 11.59 7.65 -0.01
N ARG A 36 10.43 8.14 0.42
CA ARG A 36 9.72 7.60 1.60
C ARG A 36 8.95 6.37 1.13
N VAL A 37 9.07 5.24 1.81
CA VAL A 37 8.38 4.00 1.42
C VAL A 37 7.52 3.51 2.57
N THR A 38 6.26 3.25 2.27
CA THR A 38 5.34 2.56 3.18
C THR A 38 5.01 1.20 2.57
N VAL A 39 5.26 0.15 3.34
CA VAL A 39 4.91 -1.23 3.00
C VAL A 39 3.98 -1.74 4.08
N LEU A 40 2.84 -2.27 3.69
CA LEU A 40 1.82 -2.74 4.62
C LEU A 40 1.41 -4.18 4.33
N ASP A 41 0.96 -4.86 5.38
CA ASP A 41 0.18 -6.09 5.27
C ASP A 41 -1.31 -5.72 5.11
N LEU A 42 -1.96 -6.30 4.09
CA LEU A 42 -3.42 -6.33 4.02
C LEU A 42 -3.98 -7.25 5.12
N ALA A 43 -5.28 -7.23 5.36
CA ALA A 43 -5.85 -8.04 6.43
C ALA A 43 -5.63 -9.54 6.20
N ALA A 44 -5.38 -10.29 7.29
CA ALA A 44 -5.07 -11.72 7.27
C ALA A 44 -3.86 -12.10 6.37
N SER A 45 -2.96 -11.15 6.12
CA SER A 45 -1.78 -11.32 5.27
C SER A 45 -0.49 -11.06 6.04
N GLY A 46 0.62 -11.68 5.61
CA GLY A 46 1.92 -11.50 6.25
C GLY A 46 1.92 -11.81 7.74
N ILE A 47 2.19 -10.79 8.58
CA ILE A 47 2.18 -10.93 10.04
C ILE A 47 0.86 -10.49 10.70
N ASP A 48 -0.12 -10.07 9.91
CA ASP A 48 -1.44 -9.72 10.40
C ASP A 48 -2.13 -10.96 11.04
N ARG A 49 -2.70 -10.77 12.23
CA ARG A 49 -3.20 -11.88 13.06
C ARG A 49 -4.68 -12.20 12.83
N ARG A 50 -5.36 -11.47 11.96
CA ARG A 50 -6.76 -11.80 11.61
C ARG A 50 -6.78 -13.12 10.84
N ASN A 51 -7.82 -13.91 11.02
CA ASN A 51 -8.02 -15.09 10.18
C ASN A 51 -8.74 -14.67 8.90
N LEU A 52 -8.37 -15.30 7.78
CA LEU A 52 -9.04 -15.05 6.51
C LEU A 52 -10.54 -15.39 6.57
N GLU A 53 -10.93 -16.37 7.40
CA GLU A 53 -12.31 -16.79 7.62
C GLU A 53 -13.17 -15.71 8.29
N ASP A 54 -12.54 -14.78 9.02
CA ASP A 54 -13.21 -13.66 9.69
C ASP A 54 -13.41 -12.46 8.73
N LEU A 55 -12.86 -12.51 7.52
CA LEU A 55 -13.01 -11.47 6.51
C LEU A 55 -14.12 -11.84 5.53
N HIS A 56 -15.19 -11.04 5.48
CA HIS A 56 -16.38 -11.37 4.69
C HIS A 56 -16.48 -10.57 3.40
N THR A 57 -15.71 -9.49 3.28
CA THR A 57 -15.76 -8.57 2.16
C THR A 57 -14.36 -8.15 1.69
N PHE A 58 -14.31 -7.59 0.48
CA PHE A 58 -13.08 -6.99 -0.03
C PHE A 58 -12.68 -5.72 0.73
N ILE A 59 -13.64 -5.04 1.37
CA ILE A 59 -13.38 -3.91 2.29
C ILE A 59 -12.60 -4.42 3.49
N ASP A 60 -13.06 -5.50 4.14
CA ASP A 60 -12.38 -6.08 5.30
C ASP A 60 -10.93 -6.44 4.97
N TYR A 61 -10.71 -7.01 3.79
CA TYR A 61 -9.37 -7.34 3.28
C TYR A 61 -8.51 -6.10 3.04
N SER A 62 -9.10 -5.04 2.49
CA SER A 62 -8.43 -3.79 2.11
C SER A 62 -8.30 -2.78 3.25
N GLN A 63 -8.90 -3.03 4.42
CA GLN A 63 -8.97 -2.07 5.53
C GLN A 63 -7.62 -1.42 5.89
N PRO A 64 -6.48 -2.15 5.99
CA PRO A 64 -5.19 -1.53 6.30
C PRO A 64 -4.74 -0.48 5.26
N LEU A 65 -5.09 -0.69 3.99
CA LEU A 65 -4.82 0.28 2.93
C LEU A 65 -5.73 1.51 3.08
N LEU A 66 -7.01 1.31 3.36
CA LEU A 66 -7.96 2.40 3.56
C LEU A 66 -7.58 3.27 4.77
N ASP A 67 -7.22 2.64 5.89
CA ASP A 67 -6.72 3.32 7.09
C ASP A 67 -5.46 4.14 6.79
N LEU A 68 -4.52 3.56 6.03
CA LEU A 68 -3.32 4.27 5.59
C LEU A 68 -3.68 5.49 4.72
N MET A 69 -4.55 5.31 3.73
CA MET A 69 -4.98 6.40 2.84
C MET A 69 -5.66 7.53 3.61
N ALA A 70 -6.52 7.21 4.58
CA ALA A 70 -7.19 8.20 5.43
C ALA A 70 -6.22 8.94 6.37
N SER A 71 -5.07 8.33 6.69
CA SER A 71 -4.04 8.97 7.53
C SER A 71 -3.12 9.93 6.77
N ILE A 72 -3.12 9.88 5.43
CA ILE A 72 -2.29 10.75 4.59
C ILE A 72 -2.98 12.11 4.42
N PRO A 73 -2.27 13.23 4.64
CA PRO A 73 -2.84 14.56 4.44
C PRO A 73 -3.35 14.76 3.00
N PRO A 74 -4.52 15.40 2.78
CA PRO A 74 -5.10 15.57 1.44
C PRO A 74 -4.17 16.27 0.42
N GLU A 75 -3.27 17.12 0.90
CA GLU A 75 -2.25 17.81 0.09
C GLU A 75 -1.03 16.94 -0.27
N GLU A 76 -0.83 15.81 0.40
CA GLU A 76 0.28 14.89 0.16
C GLU A 76 -0.07 13.91 -0.98
N LYS A 77 0.71 13.97 -2.08
CA LYS A 77 0.58 13.02 -3.18
C LYS A 77 1.44 11.79 -2.91
N VAL A 78 0.84 10.61 -3.11
CA VAL A 78 1.53 9.32 -2.99
C VAL A 78 1.57 8.57 -4.33
N LEU A 79 2.62 7.79 -4.54
CA LEU A 79 2.73 6.83 -5.64
C LEU A 79 2.28 5.46 -5.13
N LEU A 80 1.11 5.02 -5.60
CA LEU A 80 0.56 3.70 -5.27
C LEU A 80 1.11 2.63 -6.22
N VAL A 81 1.64 1.54 -5.67
CA VAL A 81 2.15 0.39 -6.45
C VAL A 81 1.45 -0.88 -6.00
N GLY A 82 0.61 -1.44 -6.86
CA GLY A 82 -0.15 -2.67 -6.60
C GLY A 82 0.41 -3.84 -7.39
N HIS A 83 0.78 -4.93 -6.70
CA HIS A 83 1.24 -6.16 -7.35
C HIS A 83 0.10 -7.18 -7.45
N SER A 84 -0.18 -7.68 -8.66
CA SER A 84 -1.22 -8.71 -8.89
C SER A 84 -2.58 -8.27 -8.30
N LEU A 85 -3.18 -9.05 -7.38
CA LEU A 85 -4.43 -8.68 -6.67
C LEU A 85 -4.35 -7.28 -6.04
N GLY A 86 -3.17 -6.84 -5.60
CA GLY A 86 -2.96 -5.50 -5.05
C GLY A 86 -3.42 -4.38 -5.98
N GLY A 87 -3.45 -4.59 -7.30
CA GLY A 87 -4.02 -3.65 -8.25
C GLY A 87 -5.53 -3.42 -8.06
N MET A 88 -6.30 -4.46 -7.70
CA MET A 88 -7.72 -4.31 -7.36
C MET A 88 -7.90 -3.55 -6.04
N ASN A 89 -7.04 -3.79 -5.04
CA ASN A 89 -7.08 -3.04 -3.79
C ASN A 89 -6.84 -1.54 -4.04
N LEU A 90 -5.91 -1.19 -4.94
CA LEU A 90 -5.68 0.20 -5.33
C LEU A 90 -6.88 0.81 -6.05
N ALA A 91 -7.42 0.11 -7.06
CA ALA A 91 -8.59 0.60 -7.80
C ALA A 91 -9.76 0.89 -6.85
N PHE A 92 -9.99 -0.02 -5.90
CA PHE A 92 -11.01 0.13 -4.88
C PHE A 92 -10.76 1.34 -3.97
N ALA A 93 -9.55 1.48 -3.42
CA ALA A 93 -9.21 2.62 -2.56
C ALA A 93 -9.34 3.97 -3.28
N MET A 94 -8.95 4.04 -4.56
CA MET A 94 -9.07 5.27 -5.35
C MET A 94 -10.51 5.67 -5.63
N ASP A 95 -11.43 4.71 -5.78
CA ASP A 95 -12.84 4.98 -6.09
C ASP A 95 -13.58 5.52 -4.86
N ILE A 96 -13.38 4.90 -3.70
CA ILE A 96 -14.06 5.30 -2.45
C ILE A 96 -13.58 6.68 -1.99
N SER A 97 -12.31 7.02 -2.20
CA SER A 97 -11.77 8.34 -1.84
C SER A 97 -12.33 9.51 -2.66
N CYS A 98 -13.11 9.24 -3.73
CA CYS A 98 -13.81 10.27 -4.50
C CYS A 98 -15.23 10.56 -4.00
N GLU A 99 -15.78 9.74 -3.10
CA GLU A 99 -17.17 9.86 -2.62
C GLU A 99 -17.33 10.72 -1.35
N ASP A 100 -16.22 11.21 -0.77
CA ASP A 100 -16.18 12.18 0.36
C ASP A 100 -15.96 13.63 -0.13
#